data_AF-A0A954I208-F1
#
_entry.id   AF-A0A954I208-F1
#
_cell.length_a   1.000
_cell.length_b   1.000
_cell.length_c   1.000
_cell.angle_alpha   90.00
_cell.angle_beta   90.00
_cell.angle_gamma   90.00
#
_symmetry.space_group_name_H-M   'P 1'
#
loop_
_entity.id
_entity.type
_entity.pdbx_description
1 polymer ?
#
loop_
_entity_poly.entity_id
_entity_poly.type
_entity_poly.pdbx_seq_one_letter_code
_entity_poly.pdbx_strand_id
1 'polypeptide(L)'
;MRQLINLRSILAAAALAAGLAVTTSASAGGCHTPRCYYKTVITWKIVEEPCYDYVTRYDHCGKPYQDVVVTYKTVKVPVEKLVKVCY
;
A
#
# COMPACT_ATOMS: atom_id res chain seq x y z
N MET A 1 -68.44 -12.13 -30.81
CA MET A 1 -68.44 -10.90 -30.00
C MET A 1 -67.08 -10.22 -30.15
N ARG A 2 -67.00 -9.12 -30.93
CA ARG A 2 -65.76 -8.39 -31.20
C ARG A 2 -65.48 -7.44 -30.03
N GLN A 3 -64.44 -7.69 -29.24
CA GLN A 3 -64.00 -6.75 -28.20
C GLN A 3 -63.23 -5.59 -28.85
N LEU A 4 -63.74 -4.37 -28.65
CA LEU A 4 -63.16 -3.13 -29.13
C LEU A 4 -61.96 -2.77 -28.26
N ILE A 5 -60.75 -2.97 -28.77
CA ILE A 5 -59.52 -2.51 -28.14
C ILE A 5 -59.49 -0.98 -28.26
N ASN A 6 -59.53 -0.30 -27.12
CA ASN A 6 -59.67 1.15 -27.04
C ASN A 6 -58.31 1.81 -27.29
N LEU A 7 -58.03 2.21 -28.53
CA LEU A 7 -56.74 2.75 -28.99
C LEU A 7 -56.14 3.88 -28.11
N ARG A 8 -56.98 4.61 -27.37
CA ARG A 8 -56.55 5.67 -26.45
C ARG A 8 -55.76 5.16 -25.24
N SER A 9 -56.06 3.95 -24.76
CA SER A 9 -55.34 3.36 -23.62
C SER A 9 -53.94 2.87 -24.00
N ILE A 10 -53.72 2.52 -25.27
CA ILE A 10 -52.41 2.07 -25.78
C ILE A 10 -51.44 3.26 -25.89
N LEU A 11 -51.92 4.42 -26.33
CA LEU A 11 -51.10 5.62 -26.45
C LEU A 11 -50.62 6.16 -25.10
N ALA A 12 -51.45 6.08 -24.06
CA ALA A 12 -51.07 6.49 -22.71
C ALA A 12 -49.97 5.59 -22.10
N ALA A 13 -50.01 4.28 -22.36
CA ALA A 13 -49.00 3.34 -21.90
C ALA A 13 -47.65 3.54 -22.62
N ALA A 14 -47.67 3.89 -23.90
CA ALA A 14 -46.46 4.18 -24.67
C ALA A 14 -45.74 5.45 -24.21
N ALA A 15 -46.48 6.49 -23.78
CA ALA A 15 -45.89 7.73 -23.28
C ALA A 15 -45.16 7.55 -21.93
N LEU A 16 -45.68 6.70 -21.05
CA LEU A 16 -45.04 6.36 -19.76
C LEU A 16 -43.78 5.49 -19.96
N ALA A 17 -43.78 4.58 -20.93
CA ALA A 17 -42.61 3.76 -21.26
C ALA A 17 -41.49 4.59 -21.92
N ALA A 18 -41.84 5.60 -22.73
CA ALA A 18 -40.88 6.52 -23.33
C ALA A 18 -40.24 7.49 -22.32
N GLY A 19 -40.97 7.86 -21.26
CA GLY A 19 -40.47 8.76 -20.20
C GLY A 19 -39.40 8.12 -19.29
N LEU A 20 -39.39 6.78 -19.17
CA LEU A 20 -38.41 6.06 -18.34
C LEU A 20 -37.06 5.83 -19.03
N ALA A 21 -36.96 6.07 -20.34
CA ALA A 21 -35.73 5.83 -21.13
C ALA A 21 -34.71 6.99 -21.04
N VAL A 22 -35.05 8.08 -20.35
CA VAL A 22 -34.12 9.19 -20.09
C VAL A 22 -33.57 9.10 -18.67
N THR A 23 -32.97 7.96 -18.32
CA THR A 23 -31.90 7.96 -17.33
C THR A 23 -30.66 8.42 -18.06
N THR A 24 -30.46 9.74 -18.14
CA THR A 24 -29.14 10.30 -18.47
C THR A 24 -28.15 9.69 -17.48
N SER A 25 -27.21 8.90 -17.99
CA SER A 25 -26.04 8.46 -17.25
C SER A 25 -25.33 9.72 -16.75
N ALA A 26 -25.56 10.08 -15.49
CA ALA A 26 -24.72 11.06 -14.83
C ALA A 26 -23.33 10.43 -14.74
N SER A 27 -22.45 10.76 -15.67
CA SER A 27 -21.03 10.49 -15.45
C SER A 27 -20.60 11.45 -14.34
N ALA A 28 -20.11 10.89 -13.24
CA ALA A 28 -19.37 11.68 -12.28
C ALA A 28 -18.18 12.27 -13.06
N GLY A 29 -18.28 13.55 -13.40
CA GLY A 29 -17.21 14.32 -14.01
C GLY A 29 -15.93 14.06 -13.24
N GLY A 30 -14.84 13.76 -13.97
CA GLY A 30 -13.60 13.19 -13.44
C GLY A 30 -13.17 13.81 -12.12
N CYS A 31 -13.51 13.13 -11.03
CA CYS A 31 -12.89 13.38 -9.74
C CYS A 31 -11.39 13.21 -9.97
N HIS A 32 -10.61 14.20 -9.57
CA HIS A 32 -9.16 14.16 -9.61
C HIS A 32 -8.69 13.00 -8.71
N THR A 33 -8.61 11.79 -9.26
CA THR A 33 -8.10 10.63 -8.55
C THR A 33 -6.60 10.78 -8.52
N PRO A 34 -5.97 10.98 -7.35
CA PRO A 34 -4.54 11.21 -7.27
C PRO A 34 -3.82 10.01 -7.89
N ARG A 35 -2.91 10.28 -8.83
CA ARG A 35 -2.15 9.21 -9.48
C ARG A 35 -1.08 8.76 -8.51
N CYS A 36 -1.27 7.59 -7.93
CA CYS A 36 -0.31 7.01 -7.01
C CYS A 36 0.58 5.98 -7.71
N TYR A 37 1.86 5.96 -7.35
CA TYR A 37 2.79 4.91 -7.73
C TYR A 37 3.73 4.59 -6.57
N TYR A 38 4.35 3.41 -6.59
CA TYR A 38 5.38 3.04 -5.64
C TYR A 38 6.75 3.43 -6.18
N LYS A 39 7.56 4.06 -5.33
CA LYS A 39 8.95 4.42 -5.61
C LYS A 39 9.86 3.77 -4.58
N THR A 40 10.91 3.12 -5.04
CA THR A 40 12.00 2.68 -4.15
C THR A 40 12.86 3.88 -3.79
N VAL A 41 13.03 4.11 -2.49
CA VAL A 41 13.92 5.15 -1.96
C VAL A 41 14.96 4.51 -1.03
N ILE A 42 16.15 5.07 -1.01
CA ILE A 42 17.18 4.71 -0.03
C ILE A 42 16.88 5.50 1.24
N THR A 43 16.59 4.78 2.32
CA THR A 43 16.49 5.35 3.67
C THR A 43 17.60 4.77 4.54
N TRP A 44 17.77 5.29 5.74
CA TRP A 44 18.78 4.81 6.67
C TRP A 44 18.12 4.10 7.85
N LYS A 45 18.66 2.94 8.23
CA LYS A 45 18.28 2.20 9.42
C LYS A 45 19.43 2.18 10.40
N ILE A 46 19.12 2.34 11.68
CA ILE A 46 20.07 2.14 12.77
C ILE A 46 20.05 0.66 13.13
N VAL A 47 21.24 0.04 13.12
CA VAL A 47 21.42 -1.40 13.40
C VAL A 47 22.57 -1.55 14.39
N GLU A 48 22.49 -2.55 15.27
CA GLU A 48 23.59 -2.95 16.14
C GLU A 48 24.41 -4.06 15.47
N GLU A 49 25.71 -3.85 15.36
CA GLU A 49 26.66 -4.83 14.83
C GLU A 49 27.57 -5.35 15.95
N PRO A 50 27.73 -6.68 16.08
CA PRO A 50 28.69 -7.24 17.02
C PRO A 50 30.12 -6.97 16.56
N CYS A 51 30.99 -6.67 17.51
CA CYS A 51 32.42 -6.53 17.37
C CYS A 51 33.10 -7.53 18.30
N TYR A 52 34.16 -8.18 17.82
CA TYR A 52 34.85 -9.23 18.56
C TYR A 52 36.25 -8.76 18.90
N ASP A 53 36.49 -8.57 20.19
CA ASP A 53 37.79 -8.17 20.73
C ASP A 53 38.42 -9.37 21.45
N TYR A 54 39.71 -9.57 21.24
CA TYR A 54 40.48 -10.61 21.91
C TYR A 54 41.22 -10.01 23.10
N VAL A 55 40.95 -10.54 24.29
CA VAL A 55 41.59 -10.10 25.53
C VAL A 55 42.41 -11.22 26.14
N THR A 56 43.63 -10.90 26.56
CA THR A 56 44.46 -11.84 27.32
C THR A 56 43.97 -11.86 28.77
N ARG A 57 43.57 -13.04 29.23
CA ARG A 57 43.25 -13.31 30.64
C ARG A 57 44.24 -14.31 31.22
N TYR A 58 44.25 -14.43 32.55
CA TYR A 58 45.12 -15.36 33.27
C TYR A 58 44.28 -16.33 34.08
N ASP A 59 44.60 -17.62 34.01
CA ASP A 59 43.96 -18.65 34.83
C ASP A 59 44.42 -18.58 36.30
N HIS A 60 43.88 -19.45 37.15
CA HIS A 60 44.27 -19.53 38.57
C HIS A 60 45.75 -19.92 38.78
N CYS A 61 46.42 -20.47 37.77
CA CYS A 61 47.85 -20.78 37.76
C CYS A 61 48.71 -19.64 37.19
N GLY A 62 48.11 -18.53 36.75
CA GLY A 62 48.81 -17.43 36.08
C GLY A 62 49.20 -17.71 34.62
N LYS A 63 48.60 -18.71 33.96
CA LYS A 63 48.84 -18.98 32.53
C LYS A 63 47.95 -18.08 31.66
N PRO A 64 48.52 -17.40 30.65
CA PRO A 64 47.73 -16.55 29.76
C PRO A 64 46.88 -17.40 28.80
N TYR A 65 45.66 -16.94 28.54
CA TYR A 65 44.78 -17.47 27.49
C TYR A 65 44.03 -16.33 26.81
N GLN A 66 43.62 -16.54 25.56
CA GLN A 66 42.79 -15.59 24.81
C GLN A 66 41.32 -15.86 25.08
N ASP A 67 40.60 -14.82 25.45
CA ASP A 67 39.14 -14.82 25.59
C ASP A 67 38.53 -13.85 24.58
N VAL A 68 37.31 -14.16 24.12
CA VAL A 68 36.60 -13.33 23.15
C VAL A 68 35.55 -12.50 23.88
N VAL A 69 35.69 -11.19 23.79
CA VAL A 69 34.70 -10.23 24.29
C VAL A 69 33.89 -9.73 23.11
N VAL A 70 32.56 -9.89 23.21
CA VAL A 70 31.62 -9.34 22.23
C VAL A 70 31.17 -7.97 22.70
N THR A 71 31.47 -6.94 21.91
CA THR A 71 30.95 -5.59 22.07
C THR A 71 29.94 -5.29 20.97
N TYR A 72 29.10 -4.28 21.15
CA TYR A 72 28.13 -3.87 20.14
C TYR A 72 28.36 -2.42 19.77
N LYS A 73 28.35 -2.14 18.46
CA LYS A 73 28.40 -0.78 17.93
C LYS A 73 27.13 -0.48 17.16
N THR A 74 26.67 0.75 17.28
CA THR A 74 25.53 1.26 16.51
C THR A 74 26.02 1.78 15.17
N VAL A 75 25.49 1.24 14.06
CA VAL A 75 25.81 1.66 12.70
C VAL A 75 24.58 2.12 11.94
N LYS A 76 24.79 2.98 10.95
CA LYS A 76 23.76 3.53 10.08
C LYS A 76 23.89 2.88 8.70
N VAL A 77 22.92 2.03 8.34
CA VAL A 77 22.96 1.21 7.12
C VAL A 77 21.92 1.73 6.12
N PRO A 78 22.27 1.91 4.83
CA PRO A 78 21.30 2.27 3.82
C PRO A 78 20.42 1.06 3.51
N VAL A 79 19.10 1.26 3.46
CA VAL A 79 18.11 0.23 3.14
C VAL A 79 17.13 0.76 2.10
N GLU A 80 16.73 -0.11 1.18
CA GLU A 80 15.69 0.20 0.20
C GLU A 80 14.31 0.08 0.85
N LYS A 81 13.47 1.09 0.62
CA LYS A 81 12.08 1.09 1.07
C LYS A 81 11.16 1.52 -0.05
N LEU A 82 10.09 0.76 -0.25
CA LEU A 82 9.00 1.15 -1.15
C LEU A 82 8.11 2.18 -0.44
N VAL A 83 7.98 3.36 -1.07
CA VAL A 83 7.13 4.45 -0.59
C VAL A 83 6.06 4.73 -1.63
N LYS A 84 4.81 4.85 -1.19
CA LYS A 84 3.69 5.28 -2.03
C LYS A 84 3.74 6.79 -2.20
N VAL A 85 3.87 7.24 -3.44
CA VAL A 85 3.86 8.66 -3.82
C VAL A 85 2.59 8.92 -4.61
N CYS A 86 1.83 9.95 -4.24
CA CYS A 86 0.60 10.37 -4.91
C CYS A 86 0.73 11.84 -5.31
N TYR A 87 0.28 12.20 -6.52
CA TYR A 87 0.26 13.55 -7.06
C TYR A 87 -0.99 13.81 -7.89
#